data_AF-A0A2Z5G8R3-F1
#
_entry.id   AF-A0A2Z5G8R3-F1
#
_cell.length_a   1.000
_cell.length_b   1.000
_cell.length_c   1.000
_cell.angle_alpha   90.00
_cell.angle_beta   90.00
_cell.angle_gamma   90.00
#
_symmetry.space_group_name_H-M   'P 1'
#
loop_
_entity.id
_entity.type
_entity.pdbx_description
1 polymer ?
#
loop_
_entity_poly.entity_id
_entity_poly.type
_entity_poly.pdbx_seq_one_letter_code
_entity_poly.pdbx_strand_id
1 'polypeptide(L)'
;MRTEGVGHDFQAVGSVVERIPAADYSAFDEAAMRRVATRDSDDWPVLAIALLLKAPIWTEDRDFFGTGVATWTTNNVEIYLRGED
;
A
#
# COMPACT_ATOMS: atom_id res chain seq x y z
N MET A 1 28.47 -23.06 -14.20
CA MET A 1 27.59 -22.08 -14.89
C MET A 1 27.12 -21.10 -13.82
N ARG A 2 27.33 -19.80 -14.05
CA ARG A 2 27.37 -18.74 -13.04
C ARG A 2 26.07 -18.62 -12.23
N THR A 3 26.21 -18.51 -10.91
CA THR A 3 25.26 -17.88 -9.99
C THR A 3 25.22 -16.36 -10.24
N GLU A 4 24.19 -15.70 -9.70
CA GLU A 4 24.01 -14.24 -9.54
C GLU A 4 22.96 -13.58 -10.45
N GLY A 5 21.68 -13.80 -10.10
CA GLY A 5 20.71 -12.73 -10.11
C GLY A 5 20.67 -12.16 -8.69
N VAL A 6 20.99 -10.88 -8.52
CA VAL A 6 20.95 -10.18 -7.22
C VAL A 6 19.50 -10.14 -6.74
N GLY A 7 19.11 -11.10 -5.90
CA GLY A 7 17.91 -10.97 -5.10
C GLY A 7 18.17 -9.87 -4.09
N HIS A 8 17.51 -8.73 -4.24
CA HIS A 8 17.50 -7.71 -3.20
C HIS A 8 16.97 -8.35 -1.92
N ASP A 9 17.76 -8.28 -0.85
CA ASP A 9 17.43 -8.88 0.43
C ASP A 9 16.29 -8.13 1.09
N PHE A 10 15.06 -8.59 0.89
CA PHE A 10 13.86 -8.05 1.53
C PHE A 10 13.79 -8.40 3.03
N GLN A 11 14.75 -9.15 3.60
CA GLN A 11 14.73 -9.49 5.02
C GLN A 11 14.79 -8.26 5.92
N ALA A 12 15.58 -7.25 5.54
CA ALA A 12 15.68 -6.01 6.30
C ALA A 12 14.32 -5.29 6.41
N VAL A 13 13.56 -5.24 5.31
CA VAL A 13 12.22 -4.61 5.27
C VAL A 13 11.21 -5.40 6.12
N GLY A 14 11.32 -6.72 6.15
CA GLY A 14 10.45 -7.58 6.96
C GLY A 14 10.52 -7.30 8.46
N SER A 15 11.59 -6.67 8.95
CA SER A 15 11.72 -6.31 10.38
C SER A 15 10.93 -5.05 10.79
N VAL A 16 10.53 -4.22 9.82
CA VAL A 16 9.85 -2.93 10.05
C VAL A 16 8.45 -2.88 9.45
N VAL A 17 7.97 -3.98 8.87
CA VAL A 17 6.64 -4.10 8.26
C VAL A 17 5.85 -5.19 8.96
N GLU A 18 4.62 -4.86 9.34
CA GLU A 18 3.64 -5.82 9.83
C GLU A 18 2.73 -6.26 8.68
N ARG A 19 2.55 -7.58 8.52
CA ARG A 19 1.58 -8.13 7.54
C ARG A 19 0.23 -8.25 8.19
N ILE A 20 -0.80 -7.76 7.51
CA ILE A 20 -2.19 -7.90 7.94
C ILE A 20 -2.80 -9.12 7.24
N PRO A 21 -3.25 -10.16 7.98
CA PRO A 21 -3.98 -11.29 7.42
C PRO A 21 -5.22 -10.88 6.62
N ALA A 22 -5.51 -11.61 5.54
CA ALA A 22 -6.69 -11.35 4.70
C ALA A 22 -8.02 -11.41 5.47
N ALA A 23 -8.11 -12.30 6.46
CA ALA A 23 -9.29 -12.43 7.31
C ALA A 23 -9.63 -11.14 8.09
N ASP A 24 -8.65 -10.26 8.32
CA ASP A 24 -8.84 -9.05 9.12
C ASP A 24 -9.43 -7.91 8.28
N TYR A 25 -9.11 -7.86 6.98
CA TYR A 25 -9.63 -6.83 6.08
C TYR A 25 -10.75 -7.32 5.15
N SER A 26 -11.10 -8.62 5.18
CA SER A 26 -12.11 -9.21 4.27
C SER A 26 -13.50 -8.57 4.37
N ALA A 27 -13.81 -7.92 5.51
CA ALA A 27 -15.05 -7.20 5.71
C ALA A 27 -15.16 -5.93 4.83
N PHE A 28 -14.05 -5.47 4.23
CA PHE A 28 -13.98 -4.26 3.42
C PHE A 28 -13.91 -4.53 1.91
N ASP A 29 -13.90 -5.79 1.47
CA ASP A 29 -13.72 -6.21 0.07
C ASP A 29 -14.65 -5.46 -0.88
N GLU A 30 -15.96 -5.54 -0.64
CA GLU A 30 -16.95 -4.89 -1.51
C GLU A 30 -16.76 -3.38 -1.59
N ALA A 31 -16.40 -2.75 -0.46
CA ALA A 31 -16.19 -1.30 -0.41
C ALA A 31 -14.92 -0.89 -1.15
N ALA A 32 -13.85 -1.67 -1.03
CA ALA A 32 -12.59 -1.45 -1.70
C ALA A 32 -12.71 -1.70 -3.22
N MET A 33 -13.26 -2.85 -3.62
CA MET A 33 -13.48 -3.19 -5.03
C MET A 33 -14.28 -2.11 -5.75
N ARG A 34 -15.38 -1.61 -5.16
CA ARG A 34 -16.19 -0.52 -5.76
C ARG A 34 -15.41 0.76 -6.02
N ARG A 35 -14.35 1.03 -5.26
CA ARG A 35 -13.56 2.27 -5.36
C ARG A 35 -12.38 2.14 -6.31
N VAL A 36 -11.80 0.95 -6.44
CA VAL A 36 -10.64 0.70 -7.33
C VAL A 36 -11.04 0.11 -8.69
N ALA A 37 -12.28 -0.39 -8.84
CA ALA A 37 -12.80 -1.10 -10.02
C ALA A 37 -12.60 -0.40 -11.38
N THR A 38 -12.45 0.93 -11.42
CA THR A 38 -12.22 1.66 -12.68
C THR A 38 -10.76 1.66 -13.15
N ARG A 39 -9.85 1.07 -12.36
CA ARG A 39 -8.41 0.97 -12.65
C ARG A 39 -7.97 -0.49 -12.56
N ASP A 40 -7.08 -0.85 -11.64
CA ASP A 40 -6.75 -2.25 -11.36
C ASP A 40 -7.64 -2.80 -10.24
N SER A 41 -8.53 -3.73 -10.58
CA SER A 41 -9.40 -4.37 -9.60
C SER A 41 -8.64 -5.26 -8.63
N ASP A 42 -7.48 -5.78 -8.99
CA ASP A 42 -6.73 -6.76 -8.20
C ASP A 42 -6.02 -6.12 -7.00
N ASP A 43 -5.89 -4.79 -7.02
CA ASP A 43 -5.28 -3.96 -5.98
C ASP A 43 -6.23 -3.59 -4.83
N TRP A 44 -7.47 -4.10 -4.86
CA TRP A 44 -8.46 -3.88 -3.80
C TRP A 44 -7.96 -4.20 -2.38
N PRO A 45 -7.07 -5.20 -2.11
CA PRO A 45 -6.64 -5.50 -0.74
C PRO A 45 -5.92 -4.33 -0.05
N VAL A 46 -5.12 -3.56 -0.79
CA VAL A 46 -4.42 -2.37 -0.25
C VAL A 46 -5.44 -1.34 0.23
N LEU A 47 -6.50 -1.13 -0.55
CA LEU A 47 -7.56 -0.20 -0.20
C LEU A 47 -8.41 -0.72 0.97
N ALA A 48 -8.68 -2.03 1.03
CA ALA A 48 -9.38 -2.65 2.15
C ALA A 48 -8.62 -2.47 3.47
N ILE A 49 -7.30 -2.67 3.46
CA ILE A 49 -6.42 -2.42 4.61
C ILE A 49 -6.47 -0.94 5.02
N ALA A 50 -6.39 -0.02 4.07
CA ALA A 50 -6.44 1.41 4.38
C ALA A 50 -7.78 1.82 5.02
N LEU A 51 -8.89 1.20 4.60
CA LEU A 51 -10.21 1.41 5.20
C LEU A 51 -10.31 0.82 6.62
N LEU A 52 -9.77 -0.38 6.82
CA LEU A 52 -9.69 -1.03 8.13
C LEU A 52 -8.91 -0.15 9.14
N LEU A 53 -7.71 0.29 8.75
CA LEU A 53 -6.80 1.06 9.59
C LEU A 53 -7.16 2.54 9.68
N LYS A 54 -8.03 3.05 8.80
CA LYS A 54 -8.30 4.48 8.60
C LYS A 54 -7.01 5.28 8.35
N ALA A 55 -6.11 4.70 7.56
CA ALA A 55 -4.79 5.25 7.27
C ALA A 55 -4.66 5.65 5.79
N PRO A 56 -3.81 6.66 5.47
CA PRO A 56 -3.45 6.94 4.09
C PRO A 56 -2.63 5.79 3.48
N ILE A 57 -2.60 5.72 2.15
CA ILE A 57 -1.79 4.75 1.39
C ILE A 57 -0.48 5.43 1.00
N TRP A 58 0.66 4.85 1.39
CA TRP A 58 1.96 5.24 0.83
C TRP A 58 2.23 4.41 -0.42
N THR A 59 2.21 5.05 -1.59
CA THR A 59 2.44 4.41 -2.89
C THR A 59 2.86 5.43 -3.95
N GLU A 60 3.66 4.98 -4.93
CA GLU A 60 3.88 5.71 -6.19
C GLU A 60 2.83 5.36 -7.25
N ASP A 61 2.01 4.34 -6.98
CA ASP A 61 1.00 3.86 -7.90
C ASP A 61 -0.19 4.84 -7.99
N ARG A 62 -0.47 5.28 -9.20
CA ARG A 62 -1.53 6.23 -9.49
C ARG A 62 -2.90 5.57 -9.47
N ASP A 63 -2.97 4.24 -9.41
CA ASP A 63 -4.23 3.53 -9.46
C ASP A 63 -5.10 3.75 -8.22
N PHE A 64 -4.47 4.14 -7.11
CA PHE A 64 -5.16 4.51 -5.88
C PHE A 64 -5.69 5.97 -5.86
N PHE A 65 -5.37 6.80 -6.85
CA PHE A 65 -5.68 8.23 -6.80
C PHE A 65 -7.17 8.51 -7.00
N GLY A 66 -7.83 9.13 -6.02
CA GLY A 66 -9.27 9.38 -6.11
C GLY A 66 -10.14 8.17 -5.73
N THR A 67 -9.56 7.15 -5.09
CA THR A 67 -10.31 6.03 -4.48
C THR A 67 -11.01 6.41 -3.16
N GLY A 68 -10.90 7.67 -2.73
CA GLY A 68 -11.49 8.16 -1.48
C GLY A 68 -10.64 7.89 -0.23
N VAL A 69 -9.39 7.47 -0.41
CA VAL A 69 -8.33 7.41 0.62
C VAL A 69 -7.17 8.29 0.16
N ALA A 70 -6.55 9.03 1.09
CA ALA A 70 -5.40 9.87 0.77
C ALA A 70 -4.19 9.01 0.35
N THR A 71 -3.53 9.40 -0.75
CA THR A 71 -2.35 8.72 -1.29
C THR A 71 -1.12 9.61 -1.15
N TRP A 72 -0.02 9.05 -0.66
CA TRP A 72 1.24 9.74 -0.40
C TRP A 72 2.36 9.08 -1.19
N THR A 73 3.14 9.87 -1.91
CA THR A 73 4.38 9.41 -2.52
C THR A 73 5.50 9.40 -1.47
N THR A 74 6.58 8.70 -1.77
CA THR A 74 7.81 8.68 -0.97
C THR A 74 8.33 10.08 -0.71
N ASN A 75 8.32 10.95 -1.72
CA ASN A 75 8.70 12.35 -1.56
C ASN A 75 7.88 13.07 -0.49
N ASN A 76 6.57 12.86 -0.44
CA ASN A 76 5.71 13.50 0.56
C ASN A 76 5.93 12.93 1.96
N VAL A 77 6.17 11.63 2.07
CA VAL A 77 6.51 10.98 3.34
C VAL A 77 7.85 11.49 3.86
N GLU A 78 8.86 11.65 3.00
CA GLU A 78 10.16 12.21 3.38
C GLU A 78 10.04 13.64 3.91
N ILE A 79 9.29 14.51 3.24
CA ILE A 79 9.04 15.88 3.70
C ILE A 79 8.38 15.86 5.08
N TYR A 80 7.32 15.05 5.26
CA TYR A 80 6.62 14.91 6.53
C TYR A 80 7.54 14.43 7.66
N LEU A 81 8.39 13.43 7.41
CA LEU A 81 9.31 12.90 8.41
C LEU A 81 10.46 13.84 8.78
N ARG A 82 10.81 14.80 7.90
CA ARG A 82 11.80 15.84 8.18
C ARG A 82 11.25 16.99 9.03
N GLY A 83 9.93 17.12 9.13
CA GLY A 83 9.28 18.24 9.81
C GLY A 83 9.44 19.56 9.05
N GLU A 84 9.57 19.48 7.72
CA GLU A 84 9.61 20.65 6.83
C GLU A 84 8.16 21.03 6.48
N ASP A 85 7.56 21.90 7.31
CA ASP A 85 6.25 22.54 7.08
C ASP A 85 6.37 23.89 6.34
#